data_AF-A0A6S5C7D7-F1
#
_entry.id   AF-A0A6S5C7D7-F1
#
_cell.length_a   1.000
_cell.length_b   1.000
_cell.length_c   1.000
_cell.angle_alpha   90.00
_cell.angle_beta   90.00
_cell.angle_gamma   90.00
#
_symmetry.space_group_name_H-M   'P 1'
#
loop_
_entity.id
_entity.type
_entity.pdbx_description
1 polymer ?
#
loop_
_entity_poly.entity_id
_entity_poly.type
_entity_poly.pdbx_seq_one_letter_code
_entity_poly.pdbx_strand_id
1 'polypeptide(L)' 'MSMLKAGRPSSEKRAMTMGDIAGSEKMKRVNFDLPEALHTKLKMHAAAQGKSIKDIMTDFVEALP' A
#
# COMPACT_ATOMS: atom_id res chain seq x y z
N MET A 1 19.90 -17.39 33.54
CA MET A 1 20.23 -18.15 32.31
C MET A 1 19.02 -18.07 31.40
N SER A 2 19.04 -17.19 30.39
CA SER A 2 17.90 -16.97 29.49
C SER A 2 17.82 -18.10 28.46
N MET A 3 16.71 -18.84 28.45
CA MET A 3 16.45 -19.91 27.47
C MET A 3 16.12 -19.29 26.12
N LEU A 4 17.09 -19.31 25.20
CA LEU A 4 16.84 -18.99 23.79
C LEU A 4 16.06 -20.15 23.16
N LYS A 5 14.74 -20.03 23.12
CA LYS A 5 13.85 -20.96 22.44
C LYS A 5 13.93 -20.71 20.94
N ALA A 6 14.64 -21.56 20.20
CA ALA A 6 14.67 -21.55 18.74
C ALA A 6 13.32 -22.05 18.17
N GLY A 7 12.32 -21.18 18.12
CA GLY A 7 11.05 -21.44 17.42
C GLY A 7 11.16 -21.14 15.93
N ARG A 8 10.58 -21.98 15.07
CA ARG A 8 10.40 -21.66 13.64
C ARG A 8 9.29 -20.62 13.51
N PRO A 9 9.53 -19.44 12.89
CA PRO A 9 8.51 -18.39 12.69
C PRO A 9 7.27 -18.85 11.90
N SER A 10 7.33 -20.03 11.26
CA SER A 10 6.21 -20.59 10.51
C SER A 10 5.12 -21.23 11.39
N SER A 11 5.35 -21.42 12.70
CA SER A 11 4.35 -22.01 13.60
C SER A 11 3.16 -21.09 13.87
N GLU A 12 3.29 -19.79 13.61
CA GLU A 12 2.27 -18.76 13.91
C GLU A 12 1.73 -18.08 12.63
N LYS A 13 1.83 -18.73 11.46
CA LYS A 13 1.19 -18.17 10.26
C LYS A 13 -0.32 -18.32 10.39
N ARG A 14 -1.02 -17.18 10.53
CA ARG A 14 -2.48 -17.09 10.44
C ARG A 14 -2.94 -17.84 9.18
N ALA A 15 -3.91 -18.75 9.35
CA ALA A 15 -4.53 -19.43 8.23
C ALA A 15 -5.26 -18.39 7.38
N MET A 16 -4.86 -18.24 6.11
CA MET A 16 -5.60 -17.40 5.15
C MET A 16 -6.98 -18.02 4.96
N THR A 17 -8.02 -17.29 5.36
CA THR A 17 -9.41 -17.70 5.28
C THR A 17 -10.02 -17.27 3.94
N MET A 18 -11.10 -17.91 3.49
CA MET A 18 -11.80 -17.47 2.26
C MET A 18 -12.34 -16.03 2.36
N GLY A 19 -12.47 -15.47 3.57
CA GLY A 19 -12.79 -14.05 3.79
C GLY A 19 -11.65 -13.11 3.39
N ASP A 20 -10.40 -13.57 3.42
CA ASP A 20 -9.24 -12.80 2.94
C ASP A 20 -9.18 -12.75 1.40
N ILE A 21 -9.94 -13.63 0.72
CA ILE A 21 -10.04 -13.75 -0.75
C ILE A 21 -11.32 -13.07 -1.27
N ALA A 22 -12.33 -12.90 -0.43
CA ALA A 22 -13.64 -12.40 -0.80
C ALA A 22 -13.63 -10.87 -1.01
N GLY A 23 -13.23 -10.47 -2.22
CA GLY A 23 -13.70 -9.23 -2.83
C GLY A 23 -12.93 -7.97 -2.46
N SER A 24 -11.64 -7.93 -2.77
CA SER A 24 -11.08 -6.62 -3.15
C SER A 24 -11.77 -6.19 -4.43
N GLU A 25 -12.24 -4.94 -4.49
CA GLU A 25 -12.76 -4.33 -5.72
C GLU A 25 -11.80 -4.61 -6.89
N LYS A 26 -12.33 -4.67 -8.13
CA LYS A 26 -11.49 -4.93 -9.31
C LYS A 26 -10.50 -3.78 -9.53
N MET A 27 -9.37 -3.83 -8.83
CA MET A 27 -8.29 -2.86 -8.93
C MET A 27 -7.60 -3.03 -10.28
N LYS A 28 -7.60 -1.98 -11.11
CA LYS A 28 -6.78 -1.93 -12.31
C LYS A 28 -5.47 -1.20 -11.99
N ARG A 29 -4.35 -1.83 -12.30
CA ARG A 29 -3.03 -1.19 -12.20
C ARG A 29 -2.86 -0.21 -13.36
N VAL A 30 -2.52 1.03 -13.03
CA VAL A 30 -2.15 2.06 -14.00
C VAL A 30 -0.63 2.20 -14.01
N ASN A 31 -0.01 2.15 -15.18
CA ASN A 31 1.41 2.46 -15.35
C ASN A 31 1.50 3.84 -16.00
N PHE A 32 2.26 4.74 -15.40
CA PHE A 32 2.56 6.05 -15.97
C PHE A 32 4.00 6.42 -15.67
N ASP A 33 4.59 7.17 -16.59
CA ASP A 33 5.91 7.74 -16.43
C ASP A 33 5.78 9.20 -16.02
N LEU A 34 6.59 9.62 -15.05
CA LEU A 34 6.61 10.97 -14.53
C LEU A 34 8.06 11.45 -14.42
N PRO A 35 8.39 12.66 -14.90
CA PRO A 35 9.69 13.26 -14.69
C PRO A 35 10.07 13.29 -13.20
N GLU A 36 11.35 13.07 -12.90
CA GLU A 36 11.85 12.99 -11.52
C GLU A 36 11.49 14.22 -10.67
N ALA A 37 11.57 15.41 -11.28
CA ALA A 37 11.20 16.67 -10.63
C ALA A 37 9.73 16.70 -10.20
N LEU A 38 8.82 16.15 -11.01
CA LEU A 38 7.39 16.09 -10.70
C LEU A 38 7.09 14.98 -9.68
N HIS A 39 7.78 13.84 -9.76
CA HIS A 39 7.66 12.78 -8.76
C HIS A 39 8.12 13.26 -7.38
N THR A 40 9.17 14.07 -7.31
CA THR A 40 9.66 14.66 -6.06
C THR A 40 8.62 15.61 -5.46
N LYS A 41 8.04 16.49 -6.28
CA LYS A 41 6.93 17.36 -5.85
C LYS A 41 5.74 16.56 -5.34
N LEU A 42 5.36 15.49 -6.05
CA LEU A 42 4.26 14.61 -5.66
C LEU A 42 4.53 13.93 -4.30
N LYS A 43 5.76 13.46 -4.07
CA LYS A 43 6.18 12.89 -2.78
C LYS A 43 6.14 13.90 -1.64
N MET A 44 6.66 15.11 -1.86
CA MET A 44 6.62 16.16 -0.83
C MET A 44 5.17 16.53 -0.49
N HIS A 45 4.30 16.63 -1.50
CA HIS A 45 2.88 16.93 -1.30
C HIS A 45 2.15 15.81 -0.53
N ALA A 46 2.44 14.55 -0.86
CA ALA A 46 1.94 13.38 -0.14
C ALA A 46 2.36 13.39 1.33
N ALA A 47 3.65 13.62 1.60
CA ALA A 47 4.18 13.71 2.94
C ALA A 47 3.55 14.85 3.76
N ALA A 48 3.35 16.03 3.15
CA ALA A 48 2.75 17.18 3.81
C ALA A 48 1.29 16.94 4.25
N GLN A 49 0.54 16.12 3.51
CA GLN A 49 -0.85 15.77 3.82
C GLN A 49 -0.99 14.50 4.67
N GLY A 50 0.12 13.78 4.93
CA GLY A 50 0.07 12.46 5.57
C GLY A 50 -0.65 11.38 4.75
N LYS A 51 -0.80 11.58 3.43
CA LYS A 51 -1.46 10.66 2.50
C LYS A 51 -0.43 9.92 1.67
N SER A 52 -0.80 8.75 1.12
CA SER A 52 0.03 8.12 0.11
C SER A 52 -0.17 8.77 -1.26
N ILE A 53 0.80 8.58 -2.15
CA ILE A 53 0.65 9.01 -3.56
C ILE A 53 -0.58 8.36 -4.20
N LYS A 54 -0.90 7.12 -3.82
CA LYS A 54 -2.08 6.42 -4.34
C LYS A 54 -3.36 7.16 -3.93
N ASP A 55 -3.47 7.54 -2.66
CA ASP A 55 -4.66 8.23 -2.15
C ASP A 55 -4.83 9.59 -2.83
N ILE A 56 -3.75 10.35 -3.01
CA ILE A 56 -3.79 11.63 -3.74
C ILE A 56 -4.23 11.43 -5.18
N MET A 57 -3.73 10.39 -5.86
CA MET A 57 -4.14 10.11 -7.23
C MET A 57 -5.59 9.64 -7.31
N THR A 58 -6.04 8.82 -6.35
CA THR A 58 -7.43 8.38 -6.26
C THR A 58 -8.36 9.57 -6.01
N ASP A 59 -8.07 10.40 -5.00
CA ASP A 59 -8.82 11.62 -4.69
C ASP A 59 -8.93 12.55 -5.91
N PHE A 60 -7.82 12.71 -6.64
CA PHE A 60 -7.80 13.53 -7.85
C PHE A 60 -8.70 12.95 -8.95
N VAL A 61 -8.70 11.63 -9.14
CA VAL A 61 -9.54 10.95 -10.14
C VAL A 61 -11.02 10.98 -9.73
N GLU A 62 -11.33 10.83 -8.44
CA GLU A 62 -12.70 10.93 -7.92
C GLU A 62 -13.28 12.34 -8.06
N ALA A 63 -12.43 13.37 -8.05
CA ALA A 63 -12.85 14.76 -8.24
C ALA A 63 -13.03 15.17 -9.73
N LEU A 64 -12.82 14.26 -10.69
CA LEU A 64 -13.06 14.54 -12.12
C LEU A 64 -14.57 14.60 -12.42
N PRO A 65 -15.01 15.52 -13.30
CA PRO A 65 -16.42 15.67 -13.68
C PRO A 65 -16.95 14.51 -14.55
#